data_AF-A0AAJ2TA67-F1
#
_entry.id   AF-A0AAJ2TA67-F1
#
_cell.length_a   1.000
_cell.length_b   1.000
_cell.length_c   1.000
_cell.angle_alpha   90.00
_cell.angle_beta   90.00
_cell.angle_gamma   90.00
#
_symmetry.space_group_name_H-M   'P 1'
#
loop_
_entity.id
_entity.type
_entity.pdbx_description
1 polymer ?
#
loop_
_entity_poly.entity_id
_entity_poly.type
_entity_poly.pdbx_seq_one_letter_code
_entity_poly.pdbx_strand_id
1 'polypeptide(L)'
;MSKLKKFVRSAALAIALTAAMSTCAMALTSDQTYNRDIEVRVEDADGLSESEISRMKNGVIAVYLSGEVASDGISTYNLTCTLFGHDKQTRNASLIEHQVNKKAPRCKQVYYKVITCSRCDYMDTETISSSYIYCCAED
;
A
#
# COMPACT_ATOMS: atom_id res chain seq x y z
N MET A 1 1.73 21.70 -59.46
CA MET A 1 2.33 21.88 -58.11
C MET A 1 1.28 22.12 -57.00
N SER A 2 0.17 21.38 -56.91
CA SER A 2 -0.86 21.63 -55.86
C SER A 2 -1.23 20.45 -54.95
N LYS A 3 -0.79 19.21 -55.25
CA LYS A 3 -1.11 18.03 -54.42
C LYS A 3 -0.03 17.68 -53.37
N LEU A 4 1.22 18.09 -53.57
CA LEU A 4 2.31 17.79 -52.64
C LEU A 4 2.26 18.64 -51.35
N LYS A 5 1.74 19.88 -51.41
CA LYS A 5 1.58 20.76 -50.23
C LYS A 5 0.43 20.35 -49.29
N LYS A 6 -0.53 19.55 -49.76
CA LYS A 6 -1.66 19.09 -48.93
C LYS A 6 -1.28 17.91 -48.05
N PHE A 7 -0.47 16.98 -48.56
CA PHE A 7 -0.01 15.82 -47.79
C PHE A 7 0.93 16.20 -46.63
N VAL A 8 1.81 17.20 -46.83
CA VAL A 8 2.73 17.66 -45.77
C VAL A 8 1.98 18.35 -44.62
N ARG A 9 0.84 19.00 -44.89
CA ARG A 9 -0.02 19.61 -43.85
C ARG A 9 -0.84 18.57 -43.09
N SER A 10 -1.27 17.50 -43.74
CA SER A 10 -2.05 16.42 -43.09
C SER A 10 -1.18 15.48 -42.25
N ALA A 11 0.11 15.32 -42.56
CA ALA A 11 1.04 14.55 -41.73
C ALA A 11 1.53 15.33 -40.49
N ALA A 12 1.64 16.67 -40.58
CA ALA A 12 2.03 17.50 -39.45
C ALA A 12 0.95 17.62 -38.37
N LEU A 13 -0.34 17.48 -38.72
CA LEU A 13 -1.45 17.56 -37.77
C LEU A 13 -1.69 16.26 -36.97
N ALA A 14 -1.21 15.11 -37.47
CA ALA A 14 -1.39 13.83 -36.80
C ALA A 14 -0.30 13.54 -35.75
N ILE A 15 0.82 14.26 -35.77
CA ILE A 15 1.94 14.07 -34.83
C ILE A 15 1.79 14.99 -33.59
N ALA A 16 0.88 15.95 -33.61
CA ALA A 16 0.68 16.90 -32.51
C ALA A 16 -0.31 16.42 -31.41
N LEU A 17 -1.02 15.30 -31.60
CA LEU A 17 -2.07 14.87 -30.66
C LEU A 17 -1.68 13.77 -29.67
N THR A 18 -0.46 13.23 -29.72
CA THR A 18 -0.02 12.16 -28.78
C THR A 18 0.89 12.66 -27.66
N ALA A 19 1.19 13.96 -27.60
CA ALA A 19 2.14 14.53 -26.64
C ALA A 19 1.44 15.37 -25.56
N ALA A 20 0.40 14.83 -24.92
CA ALA A 20 -0.10 15.40 -23.65
C ALA A 20 -0.98 14.40 -22.87
N MET A 21 -0.67 13.09 -22.91
CA MET A 21 -0.97 12.27 -21.74
C MET A 21 0.10 12.61 -20.71
N SER A 22 -0.05 13.81 -20.14
CA SER A 22 0.63 14.22 -18.92
C SER A 22 0.24 13.16 -17.91
N THR A 23 1.14 12.21 -17.71
CA THR A 23 1.12 11.30 -16.59
C THR A 23 1.04 12.17 -15.36
N CYS A 24 -0.16 12.27 -14.77
CA CYS A 24 -0.27 12.54 -13.35
C CYS A 24 0.41 11.37 -12.65
N ALA A 25 1.73 11.38 -12.61
CA ALA A 25 2.49 10.67 -11.60
C ALA A 25 2.05 11.35 -10.31
N MET A 26 0.98 10.82 -9.71
CA MET A 26 0.70 11.07 -8.32
C MET A 26 1.84 10.42 -7.56
N ALA A 27 2.95 11.15 -7.43
CA ALA A 27 3.86 10.94 -6.32
C ALA A 27 3.01 11.24 -5.08
N LEU A 28 2.35 10.22 -4.55
CA LEU A 28 1.82 10.23 -3.20
C LEU A 28 3.03 10.26 -2.28
N THR A 29 3.66 11.43 -2.16
CA THR A 29 4.45 11.71 -0.97
C THR A 29 3.42 11.93 0.13
N SER A 30 2.99 10.84 0.76
CA SER A 30 2.38 10.91 2.08
C SER A 30 3.48 11.32 3.06
N ASP A 31 3.93 12.58 2.95
CA ASP A 31 4.68 13.26 3.99
C ASP A 31 3.68 13.75 5.04
N GLN A 32 2.91 12.81 5.59
CA GLN A 32 2.22 13.05 6.84
C GLN A 32 3.23 12.75 7.94
N THR A 33 3.96 13.80 8.32
CA THR A 33 4.73 13.85 9.56
C THR A 33 3.75 13.84 10.75
N TYR A 34 3.01 12.75 10.93
CA TYR A 34 2.49 12.35 12.22
C TYR A 34 3.66 11.65 12.90
N ASN A 35 4.34 12.34 13.82
CA ASN A 35 5.36 11.75 14.67
C ASN A 35 4.70 10.79 15.70
N ARG A 36 3.99 9.79 15.19
CA ARG A 36 3.42 8.69 15.96
C ARG A 36 4.53 7.67 16.10
N ASP A 37 4.85 7.33 17.33
CA ASP A 37 5.81 6.29 17.64
C ASP A 37 5.12 4.93 17.38
N ILE A 38 5.38 4.37 16.20
CA ILE A 38 4.72 3.17 15.67
C ILE A 38 5.78 2.10 15.41
N GLU A 39 5.59 0.93 16.03
CA GLU A 39 6.37 -0.27 15.75
C GLU A 39 5.50 -1.29 15.01
N VAL A 40 6.01 -1.85 13.90
CA VAL A 40 5.32 -2.92 13.16
C VAL A 40 6.17 -4.18 13.13
N ARG A 41 5.56 -5.30 13.52
CA ARG A 41 6.14 -6.63 13.49
C ARG A 41 5.32 -7.54 12.59
N VAL A 42 5.98 -8.25 11.69
CA VAL A 42 5.39 -9.33 10.88
C VAL A 42 5.75 -10.64 11.57
N GLU A 43 4.75 -11.48 11.83
CA GLU A 43 4.95 -12.82 12.41
C GLU A 43 5.45 -13.78 11.32
N ASP A 44 6.29 -14.75 11.72
CA ASP A 44 6.87 -15.76 10.82
C ASP A 44 7.50 -15.16 9.55
N ALA A 45 8.32 -14.13 9.74
CA ALA A 45 9.04 -13.46 8.66
C ALA A 45 10.19 -14.29 8.06
N ASP A 46 10.44 -15.49 8.62
CA ASP A 46 11.45 -16.41 8.12
C ASP A 46 11.16 -16.81 6.67
N GLY A 47 12.17 -16.63 5.80
CA GLY A 47 12.06 -16.93 4.37
C GLY A 47 11.46 -15.80 3.51
N LEU A 48 11.15 -14.64 4.09
CA LEU A 48 10.80 -13.44 3.32
C LEU A 48 12.03 -12.58 3.04
N SER A 49 12.02 -11.90 1.90
CA SER A 49 12.98 -10.84 1.61
C SER A 49 12.68 -9.57 2.42
N GLU A 50 13.70 -8.76 2.67
CA GLU A 50 13.56 -7.45 3.30
C GLU A 50 12.55 -6.54 2.57
N SER A 51 12.48 -6.65 1.23
CA SER A 51 11.50 -5.94 0.42
C SER A 51 10.08 -6.39 0.69
N GLU A 52 9.84 -7.69 0.87
CA GLU A 52 8.50 -8.22 1.18
C GLU A 52 8.06 -7.79 2.58
N ILE A 53 8.97 -7.89 3.56
CA ILE A 53 8.70 -7.43 4.93
C ILE A 53 8.38 -5.93 4.93
N SER A 54 9.18 -5.13 4.24
CA SER A 54 8.96 -3.68 4.12
C SER A 54 7.62 -3.36 3.45
N ARG A 55 7.26 -4.10 2.39
CA ARG A 55 5.97 -3.94 1.70
C ARG A 55 4.79 -4.24 2.64
N MET A 56 4.87 -5.33 3.40
CA MET A 56 3.84 -5.69 4.38
C MET A 56 3.73 -4.65 5.50
N LYS A 57 4.86 -4.19 6.05
CA LYS A 57 4.87 -3.14 7.08
C LYS A 57 4.21 -1.86 6.58
N ASN A 58 4.56 -1.43 5.37
CA ASN A 58 3.96 -0.24 4.75
C ASN A 58 2.45 -0.42 4.51
N GLY A 59 2.00 -1.61 4.10
CA GLY A 59 0.58 -1.93 3.96
C GLY A 59 -0.18 -1.82 5.29
N VAL A 60 0.38 -2.40 6.36
CA VAL A 60 -0.19 -2.31 7.72
C VAL A 60 -0.27 -0.86 8.21
N ILE A 61 0.80 -0.08 8.02
CA ILE A 61 0.82 1.34 8.40
C ILE A 61 -0.24 2.12 7.61
N ALA A 62 -0.36 1.86 6.30
CA ALA A 62 -1.36 2.51 5.46
C ALA A 62 -2.77 2.27 6.00
N VAL A 63 -3.14 1.02 6.29
CA VAL A 63 -4.46 0.68 6.88
C VAL A 63 -4.66 1.35 8.23
N TYR A 64 -3.63 1.37 9.07
CA TYR A 64 -3.72 1.97 10.39
C TYR A 64 -3.97 3.48 10.35
N LEU A 65 -3.31 4.17 9.43
CA LEU A 65 -3.39 5.63 9.32
C LEU A 65 -4.62 6.11 8.53
N SER A 66 -5.00 5.40 7.46
CA SER A 66 -6.16 5.78 6.64
C SER A 66 -7.50 5.38 7.27
N GLY A 67 -7.51 4.34 8.12
CA GLY A 67 -8.76 3.72 8.60
C GLY A 67 -9.51 2.94 7.51
N GLU A 68 -8.95 2.88 6.30
CA GLU A 68 -9.45 2.10 5.18
C GLU A 68 -8.54 0.90 4.97
N VAL A 69 -9.13 -0.24 4.62
CA VAL A 69 -8.34 -1.34 4.05
C VAL A 69 -7.54 -0.76 2.88
N ALA A 70 -6.24 -1.08 2.82
CA ALA A 70 -5.40 -0.80 1.66
C ALA A 70 -5.78 -1.79 0.56
N SER A 71 -7.09 -1.89 0.28
CA SER A 71 -7.61 -2.49 -0.92
C SER A 71 -7.25 -1.50 -2.02
N ASP A 72 -6.29 -1.90 -2.84
CA ASP A 72 -5.84 -1.17 -4.02
C ASP A 72 -7.01 -1.01 -5.02
N GLY A 73 -7.96 -0.12 -4.74
CA GLY A 73 -9.17 0.12 -5.53
C GLY A 73 -9.93 -1.16 -5.92
N ILE A 74 -10.71 -1.10 -7.01
CA ILE A 74 -11.17 -2.31 -7.70
C ILE A 74 -9.94 -2.92 -8.36
N SER A 75 -9.19 -3.68 -7.57
CA SER A 75 -7.97 -4.33 -8.01
C SER A 75 -8.33 -5.49 -8.93
N THR A 76 -7.93 -5.40 -10.20
CA THR A 76 -8.00 -6.55 -11.11
C THR A 76 -7.16 -7.73 -10.58
N TYR A 77 -6.25 -7.50 -9.62
CA TYR A 77 -5.41 -8.55 -9.05
C TYR A 77 -6.19 -9.61 -8.29
N ASN A 78 -7.34 -9.30 -7.69
CA ASN A 78 -8.20 -10.34 -7.09
C ASN A 78 -8.77 -11.26 -8.18
N LEU A 79 -9.11 -10.71 -9.35
CA LEU A 79 -9.49 -11.51 -10.52
C LEU A 79 -8.29 -12.29 -11.05
N THR A 80 -7.11 -11.69 -11.14
CA THR A 80 -5.90 -12.37 -11.63
C THR A 80 -5.55 -13.56 -10.73
N CYS A 81 -5.56 -13.39 -9.41
CA CYS A 81 -5.28 -14.49 -8.49
C CYS A 81 -6.35 -15.59 -8.57
N THR A 82 -7.62 -15.22 -8.66
CA THR A 82 -8.75 -16.18 -8.72
C THR A 82 -8.83 -16.92 -10.06
N LEU A 83 -8.56 -16.23 -11.17
CA LEU A 83 -8.69 -16.75 -12.52
C LEU A 83 -7.45 -17.52 -13.00
N PHE A 84 -6.25 -17.06 -12.62
CA PHE A 84 -4.99 -17.71 -12.99
C PHE A 84 -4.44 -18.64 -11.89
N GLY A 85 -5.20 -18.84 -10.80
CA GLY A 85 -4.87 -19.77 -9.73
C GLY A 85 -3.55 -19.43 -9.03
N HIS A 86 -3.30 -18.15 -8.76
CA HIS A 86 -2.13 -17.78 -7.96
C HIS A 86 -2.39 -18.09 -6.49
N ASP A 87 -1.41 -18.72 -5.84
CA ASP A 87 -1.49 -19.02 -4.42
C ASP A 87 -1.39 -17.74 -3.60
N LYS A 88 -2.43 -17.49 -2.80
CA LYS A 88 -2.44 -16.42 -1.80
C LYS A 88 -1.82 -16.96 -0.52
N GLN A 89 -0.90 -16.18 0.04
CA GLN A 89 -0.28 -16.47 1.33
C GLN A 89 -0.87 -15.53 2.38
N THR A 90 -1.12 -16.06 3.57
CA THR A 90 -1.62 -15.30 4.71
C THR A 90 -0.55 -15.26 5.78
N ARG A 91 -0.33 -14.08 6.35
CA ARG A 91 0.57 -13.81 7.46
C ARG A 91 -0.11 -12.93 8.49
N ASN A 92 0.32 -13.03 9.73
CA ASN A 92 -0.11 -12.12 10.78
C ASN A 92 0.91 -10.99 10.92
N ALA A 93 0.41 -9.81 11.31
CA ALA A 93 1.26 -8.70 11.69
C ALA A 93 0.65 -8.00 12.90
N SER A 94 1.48 -7.36 13.71
CA SER A 94 1.05 -6.51 14.81
C SER A 94 1.67 -5.12 14.67
N LEU A 95 0.86 -4.11 14.93
CA LEU A 95 1.29 -2.72 15.05
C LEU A 95 1.11 -2.28 16.50
N ILE A 96 2.12 -1.66 17.09
CA ILE A 96 2.03 -0.98 18.38
C ILE A 96 2.19 0.51 18.13
N GLU A 97 1.21 1.30 18.55
CA GLU A 97 1.37 2.73 18.70
C GLU A 97 1.63 3.04 20.17
N HIS A 98 2.77 3.67 20.43
CA HIS A 98 3.21 4.05 21.75
C HIS A 98 2.58 5.38 22.19
N GLN A 99 2.40 5.52 23.50
CA GLN A 99 1.98 6.78 24.17
C GLN A 99 0.64 7.37 23.69
N VAL A 100 -0.29 6.53 23.23
CA VAL A 100 -1.67 6.95 22.89
C VAL A 100 -2.44 7.52 24.08
N ASN A 101 -2.12 7.08 25.30
CA ASN A 101 -2.71 7.60 26.54
C ASN A 101 -1.65 8.18 27.47
N LYS A 102 -2.06 9.16 28.30
CA LYS A 102 -1.22 9.73 29.37
C LYS A 102 -1.04 8.78 30.56
N LYS A 103 -2.04 7.93 30.85
CA LYS A 103 -2.04 6.96 31.95
C LYS A 103 -2.04 5.55 31.42
N ALA A 104 -1.51 4.62 32.20
CA ALA A 104 -1.48 3.21 31.82
C ALA A 104 -2.90 2.61 31.70
N PRO A 105 -3.17 1.71 30.71
CA PRO A 105 -2.28 1.30 29.61
C PRO A 105 -2.07 2.41 28.56
N ARG A 106 -0.80 2.71 28.26
CA ARG A 106 -0.38 3.86 27.43
C ARG A 106 -0.21 3.56 25.94
N CYS A 107 -0.19 2.29 25.54
CA CYS A 107 0.04 1.91 24.14
C CYS A 107 -1.20 1.22 23.57
N LYS A 108 -1.37 1.28 22.25
CA LYS A 108 -2.41 0.53 21.52
C LYS A 108 -1.74 -0.47 20.61
N GLN A 109 -2.11 -1.74 20.77
CA GLN A 109 -1.69 -2.81 19.86
C GLN A 109 -2.86 -3.20 18.95
N VAL A 110 -2.58 -3.35 17.67
CA VAL A 110 -3.53 -3.80 16.65
C VAL A 110 -2.96 -5.00 15.94
N TYR A 111 -3.77 -6.04 15.78
CA TYR A 111 -3.43 -7.26 15.06
C TYR A 111 -4.06 -7.25 13.68
N TYR A 112 -3.28 -7.66 12.69
CA TYR A 112 -3.64 -7.66 11.28
C TYR A 112 -3.41 -9.01 10.65
N LYS A 113 -4.23 -9.30 9.65
CA LYS A 113 -4.05 -10.38 8.70
C LYS A 113 -3.61 -9.75 7.39
N VAL A 114 -2.41 -10.09 6.92
CA VAL A 114 -1.84 -9.61 5.67
C VAL A 114 -1.91 -10.74 4.65
N ILE A 115 -2.56 -10.48 3.52
CA ILE A 115 -2.73 -11.45 2.43
C ILE A 115 -1.90 -10.98 1.26
N THR A 116 -0.99 -11.81 0.76
CA THR A 116 -0.12 -11.47 -0.37
C THR A 116 -0.17 -12.53 -1.46
N CYS A 117 0.18 -12.15 -2.67
CA CYS A 117 0.46 -13.08 -3.77
C CYS A 117 1.96 -13.10 -4.08
N SER A 118 2.54 -14.28 -4.32
CA SER A 118 3.94 -14.40 -4.73
C SER A 118 4.17 -14.14 -6.22
N ARG A 119 3.09 -14.17 -7.02
CA ARG A 119 3.13 -14.08 -8.48
C ARG A 119 2.64 -12.75 -9.04
N CYS A 120 2.06 -11.90 -8.21
CA CYS A 120 1.72 -10.52 -8.56
C CYS A 120 1.88 -9.61 -7.32
N ASP A 121 1.64 -8.33 -7.51
CA ASP A 121 1.69 -7.30 -6.47
C ASP A 121 0.45 -7.23 -5.57
N TYR A 122 -0.47 -8.21 -5.66
CA TYR A 122 -1.63 -8.26 -4.79
C TYR A 122 -1.22 -8.30 -3.32
N MET A 123 -1.80 -7.36 -2.57
CA MET A 123 -1.72 -7.30 -1.13
C MET A 123 -3.07 -6.82 -0.59
N ASP A 124 -3.50 -7.42 0.50
CA ASP A 124 -4.66 -6.99 1.27
C ASP A 124 -4.30 -7.03 2.76
N THR A 125 -4.94 -6.21 3.56
CA THR A 125 -4.66 -6.11 5.00
C THR A 125 -5.94 -5.88 5.77
N GLU A 126 -6.31 -6.87 6.57
CA GLU A 126 -7.52 -6.88 7.37
C GLU A 126 -7.16 -6.67 8.85
N THR A 127 -7.90 -5.80 9.55
CA THR A 127 -7.76 -5.67 11.00
C THR A 127 -8.47 -6.83 11.69
N ILE A 128 -7.77 -7.57 12.54
CA ILE A 128 -8.32 -8.70 13.31
C ILE A 128 -8.89 -8.20 14.64
N SER A 129 -8.07 -7.47 15.40
CA SER A 129 -8.43 -7.02 16.74
C SER A 129 -7.54 -5.85 17.17
N SER A 130 -7.94 -5.16 18.24
CA SER A 130 -7.10 -4.16 18.89
C SER A 130 -7.28 -4.18 20.39
N SER A 131 -6.24 -3.79 21.13
CA SER A 131 -6.25 -3.72 22.58
C SER A 131 -5.30 -2.63 23.08
N TYR A 132 -5.54 -2.12 24.29
CA TYR A 132 -4.58 -1.26 24.97
C TYR A 132 -3.65 -2.11 25.84
N ILE A 133 -2.34 -1.83 25.79
CA ILE A 133 -1.31 -2.62 26.46
C ILE A 133 -0.40 -1.76 27.35
N TYR A 134 0.22 -2.41 28.34
CA TYR A 134 1.22 -1.83 29.22
C TYR A 134 2.61 -2.02 28.60
N CYS A 135 3.11 -1.01 27.86
CA CYS A 135 4.40 -1.10 27.17
C CYS A 135 5.34 0.09 27.42
N CYS A 136 4.81 1.22 27.87
CA CYS A 136 5.58 2.41 28.25
C CYS A 136 5.35 2.74 29.73
N ALA A 137 6.39 3.22 30.42
CA ALA A 137 6.27 3.77 31.77
C ALA A 137 5.37 5.02 31.78
N GLU A 138 4.81 5.37 32.93
CA GLU A 138 4.22 6.70 33.13
C GLU A 138 5.34 7.73 33.27
N ASP A 139 5.14 8.91 32.70
CA ASP A 139 6.09 10.04 32.78
C ASP A 139 6.07 10.68 34.18
#